data_AF-A0AA38UV52-F1
#
_entry.id   AF-A0AA38UV52-F1
#
_cell.length_a   1.000
_cell.length_b   1.000
_cell.length_c   1.000
_cell.angle_alpha   90.00
_cell.angle_beta   90.00
_cell.angle_gamma   90.00
#
_symmetry.space_group_name_H-M   'P 1'
#
loop_
_entity.id
_entity.type
_entity.pdbx_description
1 polymer ?
#
loop_
_entity_poly.entity_id
_entity_poly.type
_entity_poly.pdbx_seq_one_letter_code
_entity_poly.pdbx_strand_id
1 'polypeptide(L)'
;MDGPPPQEEDFSSMPVAERLAHKNWKARVSAYETLVKTFQNTESDTDPAFKPYTSNPDLLKKIATDSNAVAQEKAIECLVAYVKFAGETAAKTREAVLPALVDKSYGSSRAGTKAHALELTLQYVEIENGGAGVVSDILPGLGAKQPKTVAGCVVALKEIIR
;
A
#
# COMPACT_ATOMS: atom_id res chain seq x y z
N MET A 1 18.94 -37.34 4.66
CA MET A 1 19.60 -36.36 5.54
C MET A 1 18.89 -35.04 5.29
N ASP A 2 17.73 -34.85 5.91
CA ASP A 2 17.08 -33.53 5.92
C ASP A 2 17.83 -32.71 6.96
N GLY A 3 18.79 -31.91 6.46
CA GLY A 3 19.44 -30.91 7.30
C GLY A 3 18.41 -29.94 7.88
N PRO A 4 18.71 -29.29 9.01
CA PRO A 4 17.81 -28.29 9.57
C PRO A 4 17.45 -27.26 8.49
N PRO A 5 16.17 -26.83 8.42
CA PRO A 5 15.75 -25.85 7.43
C PRO A 5 16.68 -24.63 7.49
N PRO A 6 17.01 -24.01 6.34
CA PRO A 6 17.87 -22.84 6.30
C PRO A 6 17.40 -21.81 7.33
N GLN A 7 18.31 -21.36 8.17
CA GLN A 7 18.02 -20.38 9.21
C GLN A 7 17.44 -19.13 8.53
N GLU A 8 16.23 -18.73 8.94
CA GLU A 8 15.62 -17.54 8.36
C GLU A 8 16.51 -16.33 8.71
N GLU A 9 16.90 -15.60 7.68
CA GLU A 9 17.73 -14.41 7.82
C GLU A 9 16.93 -13.35 8.60
N ASP A 10 17.43 -12.97 9.78
CA ASP A 10 16.80 -11.98 10.65
C ASP A 10 17.17 -10.57 10.19
N PHE A 11 16.21 -9.87 9.58
CA PHE A 11 16.37 -8.49 9.12
C PHE A 11 16.03 -7.45 10.19
N SER A 12 15.60 -7.84 11.39
CA SER A 12 15.10 -6.92 12.42
C SER A 12 16.15 -5.90 12.90
N SER A 13 17.43 -6.26 12.81
CA SER A 13 18.56 -5.38 13.12
C SER A 13 18.85 -4.32 12.06
N MET A 14 18.32 -4.48 10.84
CA MET A 14 18.53 -3.51 9.75
C MET A 14 17.55 -2.33 9.85
N PRO A 15 18.00 -1.10 9.53
CA PRO A 15 17.12 0.06 9.42
C PRO A 15 15.97 -0.19 8.44
N VAL A 16 14.77 0.30 8.77
CA VAL A 16 13.57 0.12 7.93
C VAL A 16 13.81 0.61 6.50
N ALA A 17 14.45 1.77 6.33
CA ALA A 17 14.74 2.34 5.02
C ALA A 17 15.60 1.42 4.13
N GLU A 18 16.60 0.75 4.73
CA GLU A 18 17.44 -0.21 4.02
C GLU A 18 16.68 -1.47 3.66
N ARG A 19 15.85 -1.97 4.59
CA ARG A 19 14.99 -3.13 4.34
C ARG A 19 13.99 -2.88 3.21
N LEU A 20 13.37 -1.70 3.14
CA LEU A 20 12.44 -1.32 2.06
C LEU A 20 13.10 -1.37 0.67
N ALA A 21 14.39 -1.01 0.58
CA ALA A 21 15.16 -1.04 -0.66
C ALA A 21 15.85 -2.38 -0.94
N HIS A 22 15.73 -3.35 -0.03
CA HIS A 22 16.51 -4.57 -0.07
C HIS A 22 16.06 -5.52 -1.19
N LYS A 23 17.02 -6.21 -1.82
CA LYS A 23 16.75 -7.17 -2.92
C LYS A 23 15.91 -8.37 -2.45
N ASN A 24 16.12 -8.84 -1.21
CA ASN A 24 15.36 -9.93 -0.64
C ASN A 24 13.96 -9.44 -0.22
N TRP A 25 12.92 -10.00 -0.82
CA TRP A 25 11.54 -9.62 -0.54
C TRP A 25 11.12 -9.89 0.91
N LYS A 26 11.73 -10.86 1.60
CA LYS A 26 11.49 -11.11 3.03
C LYS A 26 11.93 -9.93 3.91
N ALA A 27 13.02 -9.25 3.54
CA ALA A 27 13.44 -8.03 4.22
C ALA A 27 12.42 -6.89 4.04
N ARG A 28 11.87 -6.75 2.81
CA ARG A 28 10.80 -5.77 2.53
C ARG A 28 9.53 -6.08 3.31
N VAL A 29 9.11 -7.35 3.40
CA VAL A 29 7.99 -7.78 4.26
C VAL A 29 8.24 -7.39 5.71
N SER A 30 9.43 -7.68 6.25
CA SER A 30 9.80 -7.28 7.62
C SER A 30 9.70 -5.77 7.83
N ALA A 31 10.09 -4.95 6.85
CA ALA A 31 9.92 -3.50 6.90
C ALA A 31 8.44 -3.09 6.96
N TYR A 32 7.61 -3.65 6.07
CA TYR A 32 6.18 -3.36 6.04
C TYR A 32 5.48 -3.74 7.35
N GLU A 33 5.80 -4.90 7.93
CA GLU A 33 5.28 -5.34 9.23
C GLU A 33 5.71 -4.42 10.38
N THR A 34 6.97 -3.96 10.34
CA THR A 34 7.49 -2.98 11.31
C THR A 34 6.74 -1.66 11.19
N LEU A 35 6.48 -1.20 9.95
CA LEU A 35 5.79 0.05 9.70
C LEU A 35 4.31 0.01 10.06
N VAL A 36 3.61 -1.09 9.78
CA VAL A 36 2.23 -1.29 10.26
C VAL A 36 2.15 -1.07 11.76
N LYS A 37 3.03 -1.72 12.53
CA LYS A 37 3.10 -1.55 13.99
C LYS A 37 3.47 -0.13 14.38
N THR A 38 4.40 0.50 13.67
CA THR A 38 4.84 1.87 13.95
C THR A 38 3.66 2.83 13.81
N PHE A 39 2.97 2.81 12.67
CA PHE A 39 1.84 3.68 12.38
C PHE A 39 0.64 3.43 13.30
N GLN A 40 0.39 2.18 13.70
CA GLN A 40 -0.68 1.86 14.65
C GLN A 40 -0.45 2.39 16.07
N ASN A 41 0.80 2.68 16.43
CA ASN A 41 1.19 3.13 17.77
C ASN A 41 1.57 4.62 17.82
N THR A 42 1.34 5.39 16.76
CA THR A 42 1.55 6.84 16.77
C THR A 42 0.53 7.53 17.67
N GLU A 43 0.95 8.57 18.40
CA GLU A 43 0.08 9.29 19.35
C GLU A 43 -0.81 10.35 18.68
N SER A 44 -0.48 10.75 17.45
CA SER A 44 -1.22 11.74 16.67
C SER A 44 -1.08 11.50 15.17
N ASP A 45 -1.96 12.12 14.38
CA ASP A 45 -1.95 12.11 12.91
C ASP A 45 -0.81 12.93 12.27
N THR A 46 -0.07 13.68 13.08
CA THR A 46 1.08 14.49 12.68
C THR A 46 2.41 13.93 13.20
N ASP A 47 2.41 12.68 13.67
CA ASP A 47 3.58 12.01 14.20
C ASP A 47 4.76 12.03 13.20
N PRO A 48 5.99 12.34 13.64
CA PRO A 48 7.17 12.35 12.76
C PRO A 48 7.41 11.05 12.00
N ALA A 49 6.89 9.92 12.48
CA ALA A 49 6.96 8.62 11.80
C ALA A 49 6.36 8.65 10.38
N PHE A 50 5.40 9.54 10.11
CA PHE A 50 4.78 9.67 8.79
C PHE A 50 5.61 10.48 7.79
N LYS A 51 6.42 11.44 8.28
CA LYS A 51 7.13 12.42 7.47
C LYS A 51 7.95 11.82 6.32
N PRO A 52 8.72 10.71 6.49
CA PRO A 52 9.48 10.09 5.40
C PRO A 52 8.61 9.60 4.24
N TYR A 53 7.35 9.27 4.51
CA TYR A 53 6.39 8.71 3.57
C TYR A 53 5.55 9.82 2.92
N THR A 54 5.04 10.75 3.74
CA THR A 54 4.24 11.90 3.28
C THR A 54 5.00 12.84 2.34
N SER A 55 6.32 12.92 2.49
CA SER A 55 7.18 13.76 1.64
C SER A 55 7.79 13.03 0.43
N ASN A 56 7.48 11.74 0.24
CA ASN A 56 8.12 10.92 -0.79
C ASN A 56 7.12 10.07 -1.60
N PRO A 57 6.42 10.68 -2.56
CA PRO A 57 5.46 9.98 -3.43
C PRO A 57 6.08 8.80 -4.21
N ASP A 58 7.34 8.92 -4.64
CA ASP A 58 8.05 7.85 -5.36
C ASP A 58 8.29 6.61 -4.49
N LEU A 59 8.59 6.81 -3.20
CA LEU A 59 8.71 5.72 -2.24
C LEU A 59 7.36 5.00 -2.08
N LEU A 60 6.28 5.74 -1.90
CA LEU A 60 4.94 5.17 -1.77
C LEU A 60 4.52 4.38 -3.01
N LYS A 61 4.81 4.90 -4.21
CA LYS A 61 4.59 4.18 -5.47
C LYS A 61 5.39 2.88 -5.53
N LYS A 62 6.66 2.89 -5.11
CA LYS A 62 7.50 1.68 -5.05
C LYS A 62 6.96 0.63 -4.07
N ILE A 63 6.51 1.07 -2.89
CA ILE A 63 5.85 0.22 -1.89
C ILE A 63 4.59 -0.41 -2.49
N ALA A 64 3.70 0.39 -3.08
CA ALA A 64 2.45 -0.10 -3.69
C ALA A 64 2.69 -1.09 -4.84
N THR A 65 3.83 -0.96 -5.53
CA THR A 65 4.17 -1.74 -6.72
C THR A 65 5.26 -2.78 -6.49
N ASP A 66 5.47 -3.24 -5.24
CA ASP A 66 6.47 -4.26 -4.92
C ASP A 66 6.44 -5.43 -5.92
N SER A 67 7.61 -5.86 -6.40
CA SER A 67 7.75 -6.88 -7.43
C SER A 67 7.34 -8.28 -6.99
N ASN A 68 7.39 -8.56 -5.68
CA ASN A 68 6.99 -9.85 -5.13
C ASN A 68 5.55 -9.78 -4.61
N ALA A 69 4.70 -10.73 -4.99
CA ALA A 69 3.27 -10.69 -4.67
C ALA A 69 2.95 -10.80 -3.16
N VAL A 70 3.78 -11.51 -2.38
CA VAL A 70 3.60 -11.61 -0.92
C VAL A 70 4.02 -10.30 -0.25
N ALA A 71 5.16 -9.75 -0.67
CA ALA A 71 5.63 -8.45 -0.21
C ALA A 71 4.64 -7.34 -0.57
N GLN A 72 4.10 -7.35 -1.79
CA GLN A 72 3.09 -6.38 -2.24
C GLN A 72 1.83 -6.43 -1.39
N GLU A 73 1.30 -7.61 -1.06
CA GLU A 73 0.12 -7.72 -0.21
C GLU A 73 0.34 -7.06 1.16
N LYS A 74 1.48 -7.33 1.80
CA LYS A 74 1.86 -6.69 3.07
C LYS A 74 2.17 -5.19 2.89
N ALA A 75 2.68 -4.78 1.74
CA ALA A 75 2.93 -3.39 1.40
C ALA A 75 1.62 -2.58 1.32
N ILE A 76 0.56 -3.13 0.71
CA ILE A 76 -0.73 -2.44 0.64
C ILE A 76 -1.37 -2.36 2.04
N GLU A 77 -1.26 -3.40 2.86
CA GLU A 77 -1.67 -3.35 4.28
C GLU A 77 -0.91 -2.25 5.05
N CYS A 78 0.39 -2.12 4.82
CA CYS A 78 1.20 -1.03 5.38
C CYS A 78 0.71 0.35 4.92
N LEU A 79 0.30 0.50 3.66
CA LEU A 79 -0.25 1.76 3.15
C LEU A 79 -1.64 2.06 3.74
N VAL A 80 -2.47 1.05 3.98
CA VAL A 80 -3.74 1.20 4.72
C VAL A 80 -3.47 1.78 6.10
N ALA A 81 -2.52 1.21 6.85
CA ALA A 81 -2.15 1.73 8.16
C ALA A 81 -1.61 3.17 8.06
N TYR A 82 -0.70 3.44 7.12
CA TYR A 82 -0.16 4.78 6.92
C TYR A 82 -1.28 5.82 6.69
N VAL A 83 -2.17 5.60 5.72
CA VAL A 83 -3.24 6.56 5.38
C VAL A 83 -4.22 6.73 6.54
N LYS A 84 -4.62 5.62 7.17
CA LYS A 84 -5.56 5.64 8.29
C LYS A 84 -5.04 6.45 9.49
N PHE A 85 -3.77 6.26 9.85
CA PHE A 85 -3.21 6.89 11.06
C PHE A 85 -2.60 8.27 10.78
N ALA A 86 -2.16 8.58 9.55
CA ALA A 86 -1.68 9.92 9.17
C ALA A 86 -2.81 10.91 8.83
N GLY A 87 -4.04 10.42 8.63
CA GLY A 87 -5.22 11.24 8.37
C GLY A 87 -5.07 12.15 7.15
N GLU A 88 -5.64 13.36 7.24
CA GLU A 88 -5.67 14.34 6.14
C GLU A 88 -4.28 14.70 5.59
N THR A 89 -3.22 14.58 6.40
CA THR A 89 -1.85 14.88 5.95
C THR A 89 -1.35 13.94 4.85
N ALA A 90 -1.93 12.74 4.77
CA ALA A 90 -1.66 11.76 3.73
C ALA A 90 -2.50 11.97 2.45
N ALA A 91 -3.53 12.84 2.44
CA ALA A 91 -4.45 12.97 1.31
C ALA A 91 -3.72 13.25 -0.01
N LYS A 92 -2.72 14.14 0.03
CA LYS A 92 -1.88 14.48 -1.12
C LYS A 92 -1.10 13.31 -1.74
N THR A 93 -0.97 12.19 -1.02
CA THR A 93 -0.24 11.02 -1.55
C THR A 93 -1.09 10.16 -2.46
N ARG A 94 -2.40 10.41 -2.56
CA ARG A 94 -3.31 9.65 -3.43
C ARG A 94 -2.85 9.63 -4.88
N GLU A 95 -2.32 10.75 -5.37
CA GLU A 95 -1.97 10.93 -6.78
C GLU A 95 -0.83 10.00 -7.22
N ALA A 96 -0.03 9.52 -6.27
CA ALA A 96 0.98 8.49 -6.52
C ALA A 96 0.48 7.07 -6.21
N VAL A 97 -0.38 6.91 -5.19
CA VAL A 97 -0.78 5.60 -4.67
C VAL A 97 -1.96 5.01 -5.45
N LEU A 98 -3.03 5.76 -5.72
CA LEU A 98 -4.21 5.23 -6.41
C LEU A 98 -3.91 4.76 -7.85
N PRO A 99 -3.15 5.52 -8.68
CA PRO A 99 -2.75 4.99 -9.99
C PRO A 99 -1.88 3.73 -9.88
N ALA A 100 -1.06 3.60 -8.83
CA ALA A 100 -0.28 2.40 -8.58
C ALA A 100 -1.16 1.18 -8.23
N LEU A 101 -2.30 1.39 -7.54
CA LEU A 101 -3.27 0.32 -7.29
C LEU A 101 -3.97 -0.14 -8.58
N VAL A 102 -4.29 0.80 -9.48
CA VAL A 102 -4.82 0.48 -10.81
C VAL A 102 -3.84 -0.39 -11.58
N ASP A 103 -2.56 -0.01 -11.59
CA ASP A 103 -1.54 -0.72 -12.35
C ASP A 103 -1.30 -2.15 -11.84
N LYS A 104 -1.33 -2.36 -10.51
CA LYS A 104 -0.81 -3.61 -9.92
C LYS A 104 -1.67 -4.32 -8.90
N SER A 105 -2.66 -3.65 -8.29
CA SER A 105 -3.38 -4.21 -7.13
C SER A 105 -4.78 -4.68 -7.50
N TYR A 106 -5.57 -3.89 -8.22
CA TYR A 106 -6.96 -4.25 -8.56
C TYR A 106 -7.07 -5.48 -9.46
N GLY A 107 -6.09 -5.68 -10.35
CA GLY A 107 -5.99 -6.86 -11.21
C GLY A 107 -5.27 -8.06 -10.57
N SER A 108 -4.97 -8.03 -9.26
CA SER A 108 -4.25 -9.11 -8.58
C SER A 108 -5.09 -10.39 -8.50
N SER A 109 -4.43 -11.55 -8.63
CA SER A 109 -5.06 -12.85 -8.37
C SER A 109 -5.18 -13.15 -6.86
N ARG A 110 -4.44 -12.42 -6.02
CA ARG A 110 -4.50 -12.58 -4.56
C ARG A 110 -5.69 -11.82 -3.99
N ALA A 111 -6.53 -12.51 -3.22
CA ALA A 111 -7.68 -11.90 -2.57
C ALA A 111 -7.28 -10.82 -1.56
N GLY A 112 -6.22 -11.08 -0.77
CA GLY A 112 -5.70 -10.14 0.23
C GLY A 112 -5.25 -8.83 -0.39
N THR A 113 -4.44 -8.87 -1.46
CA THR A 113 -4.02 -7.65 -2.18
C THR A 113 -5.21 -6.80 -2.64
N LYS A 114 -6.25 -7.41 -3.21
CA LYS A 114 -7.45 -6.68 -3.67
C LYS A 114 -8.25 -6.10 -2.52
N ALA A 115 -8.39 -6.86 -1.42
CA ALA A 115 -9.10 -6.39 -0.23
C ALA A 115 -8.41 -5.18 0.39
N HIS A 116 -7.09 -5.23 0.59
CA HIS A 116 -6.33 -4.09 1.10
C HIS A 116 -6.31 -2.91 0.14
N ALA A 117 -6.29 -3.15 -1.18
CA ALA A 117 -6.36 -2.06 -2.16
C ALA A 117 -7.72 -1.35 -2.12
N LEU A 118 -8.81 -2.09 -1.96
CA LEU A 118 -10.13 -1.52 -1.76
C LEU A 118 -10.21 -0.73 -0.45
N GLU A 119 -9.76 -1.31 0.65
CA GLU A 119 -9.69 -0.61 1.95
C GLU A 119 -8.89 0.69 1.83
N LEU A 120 -7.69 0.65 1.24
CA LEU A 120 -6.86 1.83 1.03
C LEU A 120 -7.56 2.91 0.19
N THR A 121 -8.35 2.49 -0.80
CA THR A 121 -9.15 3.39 -1.63
C THR A 121 -10.18 4.13 -0.79
N LEU A 122 -10.92 3.40 0.05
CA LEU A 122 -11.94 3.95 0.93
C LEU A 122 -11.34 4.85 2.01
N GLN A 123 -10.18 4.49 2.55
CA GLN A 123 -9.42 5.33 3.47
C GLN A 123 -9.04 6.67 2.84
N TYR A 124 -8.63 6.69 1.56
CA TYR A 124 -8.38 7.95 0.86
C TYR A 124 -9.65 8.81 0.71
N VAL A 125 -10.81 8.21 0.44
CA VAL A 125 -12.09 8.94 0.39
C VAL A 125 -12.41 9.59 1.74
N GLU A 126 -12.19 8.84 2.83
CA GLU A 126 -12.41 9.32 4.19
C GLU A 126 -11.51 10.53 4.49
N ILE A 127 -10.20 10.43 4.27
CA ILE A 127 -9.26 11.51 4.62
C ILE A 127 -9.26 12.70 3.65
N GLU A 128 -9.78 12.55 2.42
CA GLU A 128 -10.00 13.68 1.51
C GLU A 128 -11.29 14.44 1.84
N ASN A 129 -12.14 13.93 2.74
CA ASN A 129 -13.49 14.43 2.97
C ASN A 129 -14.29 14.56 1.65
N GLY A 130 -14.04 13.65 0.69
CA GLY A 130 -14.62 13.69 -0.64
C GLY A 130 -14.09 12.61 -1.58
N GLY A 131 -14.95 12.11 -2.47
CA GLY A 131 -14.58 11.03 -3.40
C GLY A 131 -14.09 11.49 -4.78
N ALA A 132 -14.20 12.77 -5.13
CA ALA A 132 -13.98 13.24 -6.50
C ALA A 132 -12.53 13.02 -6.99
N GLY A 133 -11.55 13.30 -6.13
CA GLY A 133 -10.14 13.06 -6.40
C GLY A 133 -9.85 11.57 -6.59
N VAL A 134 -10.24 10.77 -5.61
CA VAL A 134 -10.13 9.30 -5.64
C VAL A 134 -10.75 8.69 -6.92
N VAL A 135 -11.95 9.11 -7.30
CA VAL A 135 -12.62 8.66 -8.53
C VAL A 135 -11.80 9.03 -9.76
N SER A 136 -11.30 10.27 -9.83
CA SER A 136 -10.49 10.74 -10.96
C SER A 136 -9.23 9.90 -11.17
N ASP A 137 -8.58 9.46 -10.11
CA ASP A 137 -7.36 8.64 -10.21
C ASP A 137 -7.63 7.19 -10.65
N ILE A 138 -8.83 6.67 -10.36
CA ILE A 138 -9.21 5.28 -10.69
C ILE A 138 -9.83 5.17 -12.08
N LEU A 139 -10.54 6.20 -12.54
CA LEU A 139 -11.24 6.22 -13.83
C LEU A 139 -10.40 5.76 -15.03
N PRO A 140 -9.12 6.14 -15.18
CA PRO A 140 -8.27 5.65 -16.27
C PRO A 140 -8.18 4.11 -16.34
N GLY A 141 -8.31 3.42 -15.20
CA GLY A 141 -8.29 1.97 -15.11
C GLY A 141 -9.43 1.26 -15.84
N LEU A 142 -10.53 1.97 -16.17
CA LEU A 142 -11.61 1.43 -17.00
C LEU A 142 -11.18 1.18 -18.45
N GLY A 143 -10.13 1.85 -18.91
CA GLY A 143 -9.51 1.64 -20.22
C GLY A 143 -8.38 0.59 -20.23
N ALA A 144 -8.16 -0.12 -19.12
CA ALA A 144 -7.06 -1.08 -19.03
C ALA A 144 -7.25 -2.27 -20.00
N LYS A 145 -6.14 -2.75 -20.59
CA LYS A 145 -6.16 -3.92 -21.50
C LYS A 145 -6.55 -5.22 -20.80
N GLN A 146 -6.34 -5.30 -19.49
CA GLN A 146 -6.58 -6.51 -18.69
C GLN A 146 -7.98 -6.46 -18.07
N PRO A 147 -8.92 -7.35 -18.43
CA PRO A 147 -10.30 -7.30 -17.93
C PRO A 147 -10.42 -7.36 -16.40
N LYS A 148 -9.51 -8.09 -15.74
CA LYS A 148 -9.47 -8.18 -14.28
C LYS A 148 -9.13 -6.84 -13.61
N THR A 149 -8.31 -6.00 -14.24
CA THR A 149 -8.01 -4.66 -13.76
C THR A 149 -9.25 -3.78 -13.90
N VAL A 150 -9.91 -3.82 -15.06
CA VAL A 150 -11.17 -3.10 -15.31
C VAL A 150 -12.22 -3.48 -14.26
N ALA A 151 -12.43 -4.78 -14.03
CA ALA A 151 -13.37 -5.28 -13.04
C ALA A 151 -13.04 -4.79 -11.62
N GLY A 152 -11.77 -4.80 -11.23
CA GLY A 152 -11.36 -4.29 -9.92
C GLY A 152 -11.56 -2.78 -9.77
N CYS A 153 -11.33 -1.99 -10.83
CA CYS A 153 -11.62 -0.55 -10.83
C CYS A 153 -13.13 -0.28 -10.72
N VAL A 154 -13.97 -1.05 -11.44
CA VAL A 154 -15.44 -0.94 -11.33
C VAL A 154 -15.91 -1.23 -9.91
N VAL A 155 -15.35 -2.27 -9.27
CA VAL A 155 -15.67 -2.59 -7.86
C VAL A 155 -15.27 -1.43 -6.94
N ALA A 156 -14.06 -0.89 -7.08
CA ALA A 156 -13.61 0.25 -6.28
C ALA A 156 -14.54 1.46 -6.44
N LEU A 157 -14.84 1.86 -7.68
CA LEU A 157 -15.75 2.98 -7.98
C LEU A 157 -17.16 2.77 -7.41
N LYS A 158 -17.67 1.54 -7.48
CA LYS A 158 -18.97 1.19 -6.90
C LYS A 158 -18.97 1.37 -5.38
N GLU A 159 -17.95 0.87 -4.68
CA GLU A 159 -17.91 0.94 -3.21
C GLU A 159 -17.62 2.36 -2.70
N ILE A 160 -16.99 3.24 -3.49
CA ILE A 160 -16.84 4.67 -3.12
C ILE A 160 -18.21 5.37 -2.98
N ILE A 161 -19.23 4.93 -3.72
CA ILE A 161 -20.55 5.59 -3.79
C ILE A 161 -21.55 4.97 -2.81
N ARG A 162 -21.27 3.76 -2.32
CA ARG A 162 -22.23 2.92 -1.59
C ARG A 162 -22.38 3.34 -0.13
#